data_AF-A0A955HDP7-F1
#
_entry.id   AF-A0A955HDP7-F1
#
_cell.length_a   1.000
_cell.length_b   1.000
_cell.length_c   1.000
_cell.angle_alpha   90.00
_cell.angle_beta   90.00
_cell.angle_gamma   90.00
#
_symmetry.space_group_name_H-M   'P 1'
#
loop_
_entity.id
_entity.type
_entity.pdbx_description
1 polymer ?
#
loop_
_entity_poly.entity_id
_entity_poly.type
_entity_poly.pdbx_seq_one_letter_code
_entity_poly.pdbx_strand_id
1 'polypeptide(L)'
;MMSVTTGGSKNLYEKEGVHGATIEEILYPITHGTLYFCGMEVLPTFVAWSTFQAGDDGRKKYLEEIALRMKSVESEAPMEKHSF
;
A
#
# COMPACT_ATOMS: atom_id res chain seq x y z
N MET A 1 -0.95 -4.29 8.22
CA MET A 1 -1.16 -3.43 7.04
C MET A 1 -0.19 -2.26 7.09
N MET A 2 0.45 -1.89 5.98
CA MET A 2 1.09 -0.57 5.83
C MET A 2 0.10 0.42 5.22
N SER A 3 0.07 1.65 5.71
CA SER A 3 -0.68 2.77 5.11
C SER A 3 0.32 3.82 4.65
N VAL A 4 0.45 4.00 3.34
CA VAL A 4 1.43 4.91 2.75
C VAL A 4 0.77 5.89 1.78
N THR A 5 1.42 7.03 1.58
CA THR A 5 1.03 8.02 0.59
C THR A 5 2.18 8.22 -0.39
N THR A 6 1.87 8.46 -1.66
CA THR A 6 2.90 8.77 -2.67
C THR A 6 2.75 10.19 -3.19
N GLY A 7 3.88 10.74 -3.67
CA GLY A 7 3.88 11.93 -4.51
C GLY A 7 3.48 11.61 -5.96
N GLY A 8 3.87 10.43 -6.46
CA GLY A 8 3.57 9.97 -7.82
C GLY A 8 2.22 9.28 -7.95
N SER A 9 1.65 9.28 -9.16
CA SER A 9 0.47 8.49 -9.52
C SER A 9 0.79 7.01 -9.64
N LYS A 10 -0.23 6.15 -9.59
CA LYS A 10 -0.09 4.68 -9.60
C LYS A 10 0.75 4.15 -10.78
N ASN A 11 0.57 4.69 -11.98
CA ASN A 11 1.28 4.29 -13.19
C ASN A 11 2.81 4.51 -13.14
N LEU A 12 3.31 5.34 -12.22
CA LEU A 12 4.76 5.48 -12.02
C LEU A 12 5.36 4.27 -11.30
N TYR A 13 4.53 3.51 -10.57
CA TYR A 13 4.87 2.33 -9.77
C TYR A 13 4.37 1.05 -10.45
N GLU A 14 4.50 0.98 -11.76
CA GLU A 14 4.28 -0.23 -12.57
C GLU A 14 5.63 -0.68 -13.14
N LYS A 15 5.74 -1.92 -13.62
CA LYS A 15 7.01 -2.44 -14.18
C LYS A 15 7.48 -1.65 -15.39
N GLU A 16 6.53 -1.17 -16.18
CA GLU A 16 6.74 -0.29 -17.33
C GLU A 16 6.79 1.20 -16.94
N GLY A 17 6.49 1.51 -15.67
CA GLY A 17 6.51 2.86 -15.11
C GLY A 17 7.92 3.38 -14.86
N VAL A 18 8.03 4.67 -14.54
CA VAL A 18 9.33 5.34 -14.32
C VAL A 18 10.13 4.72 -13.17
N HIS A 19 9.47 4.19 -12.14
CA HIS A 19 10.17 3.52 -11.04
C HIS A 19 10.60 2.08 -11.37
N GLY A 20 10.13 1.51 -12.48
CA GLY A 20 10.52 0.19 -12.96
C GLY A 20 10.18 -0.97 -12.02
N ALA A 21 9.30 -0.73 -11.05
CA ALA A 21 8.95 -1.67 -10.00
C ALA A 21 7.55 -1.36 -9.48
N THR A 22 6.84 -2.39 -9.03
CA THR A 22 5.58 -2.21 -8.32
C THR A 22 5.80 -1.61 -6.94
N ILE A 23 4.76 -1.03 -6.36
CA ILE A 23 4.84 -0.52 -4.99
C ILE A 23 5.11 -1.63 -3.98
N GLU A 24 4.62 -2.84 -4.23
CA GLU A 24 4.89 -4.01 -3.41
C GLU A 24 6.37 -4.43 -3.49
N GLU A 25 6.97 -4.43 -4.68
CA GLU A 25 8.40 -4.70 -4.88
C GLU A 25 9.26 -3.65 -4.15
N ILE A 26 8.88 -2.37 -4.21
CA ILE A 26 9.57 -1.28 -3.51
C ILE A 26 9.46 -1.41 -1.99
N LEU A 27 8.30 -1.80 -1.48
CA LEU A 27 8.06 -1.93 -0.04
C LEU A 27 8.56 -3.25 0.56
N TYR A 28 9.01 -4.20 -0.28
CA TYR A 28 9.48 -5.52 0.13
C TYR A 28 10.52 -5.51 1.28
N PRO A 29 11.54 -4.62 1.30
CA PRO A 29 12.49 -4.57 2.40
C PRO A 29 11.83 -4.26 3.76
N ILE A 30 10.69 -3.57 3.77
CA ILE A 30 9.95 -3.24 5.00
C ILE A 30 8.93 -4.35 5.29
N THR A 31 8.07 -4.69 4.34
CA THR A 31 6.99 -5.67 4.56
C THR A 31 7.55 -7.05 4.85
N HIS A 32 8.52 -7.52 4.07
CA HIS A 32 9.16 -8.81 4.29
C HIS A 32 10.38 -8.71 5.21
N GLY A 33 11.31 -7.81 4.86
CA GLY A 33 12.61 -7.72 5.54
C GLY A 33 12.56 -7.21 6.98
N THR A 34 11.46 -6.56 7.38
CA THR A 34 11.28 -6.04 8.75
C THR A 34 10.05 -6.66 9.43
N LEU A 35 8.85 -6.39 8.92
CA LEU A 35 7.61 -6.74 9.62
C LEU A 35 7.40 -8.27 9.67
N TYR A 36 7.46 -8.93 8.52
CA TYR A 36 7.35 -10.38 8.44
C TYR A 36 8.51 -11.08 9.14
N PHE A 37 9.74 -10.58 8.99
CA PHE A 37 10.91 -11.11 9.70
C PHE A 37 10.71 -11.13 11.23
N CYS A 38 10.03 -10.12 11.78
CA CYS A 38 9.65 -10.06 13.20
C CYS A 38 8.42 -10.92 13.56
N GLY A 39 7.90 -11.73 12.65
CA GLY A 39 6.78 -12.65 12.88
C GLY A 39 5.39 -12.03 12.69
N MET A 40 5.28 -10.84 12.10
CA MET A 40 3.97 -10.21 11.85
C MET A 40 3.26 -10.83 10.63
N GLU A 41 1.95 -10.98 10.73
CA GLU A 41 1.08 -11.27 9.59
C GLU A 41 0.77 -9.96 8.84
N VAL A 42 1.49 -9.72 7.75
CA VAL A 42 1.43 -8.43 7.04
C VAL A 42 0.25 -8.43 6.07
N LEU A 43 -0.79 -7.66 6.38
CA LEU A 43 -1.92 -7.41 5.48
C LEU A 43 -1.53 -6.58 4.24
N PRO A 44 -2.28 -6.68 3.12
CA PRO A 44 -2.01 -5.92 1.89
C PRO A 44 -1.86 -4.41 2.15
N THR A 45 -0.91 -3.75 1.49
CA THR A 45 -0.68 -2.31 1.71
C THR A 45 -1.88 -1.48 1.24
N PHE A 46 -2.21 -0.42 1.99
CA PHE A 46 -3.06 0.66 1.53
C PHE A 46 -2.19 1.79 0.98
N VAL A 47 -2.48 2.25 -0.24
CA VAL A 47 -1.74 3.33 -0.90
C VAL A 47 -2.68 4.44 -1.33
N ALA A 48 -2.49 5.64 -0.80
CA ALA A 48 -3.11 6.84 -1.34
C ALA A 48 -2.17 7.49 -2.36
N TRP A 49 -2.57 7.46 -3.64
CA TRP A 49 -1.73 7.88 -4.75
C TRP A 49 -1.80 9.39 -5.01
N SER A 50 -0.66 10.00 -5.34
CA SER A 50 -0.55 11.41 -5.77
C SER A 50 -1.39 12.38 -4.91
N THR A 51 -1.28 12.26 -3.58
CA THR A 51 -2.19 12.94 -2.63
C THR A 51 -2.19 14.47 -2.73
N PHE A 52 -1.06 15.03 -3.19
CA PHE A 52 -0.95 16.45 -3.50
C PHE A 52 -1.83 16.87 -4.69
N GLN A 53 -1.89 16.05 -5.74
CA GLN A 53 -2.65 16.32 -6.96
C GLN A 53 -4.10 15.83 -6.89
N ALA A 54 -4.45 14.99 -5.91
CA ALA A 54 -5.76 14.37 -5.76
C ALA A 54 -6.92 15.37 -5.50
N GLY A 55 -6.62 16.61 -5.11
CA GLY A 55 -7.62 17.60 -4.69
C GLY A 55 -8.34 17.21 -3.39
N ASP A 56 -9.26 18.05 -2.93
CA ASP A 56 -9.99 17.80 -1.68
C ASP A 56 -10.89 16.57 -1.77
N ASP A 57 -11.64 16.43 -2.87
CA ASP A 57 -12.53 15.29 -3.08
C ASP A 57 -11.77 13.96 -3.18
N GLY A 58 -10.63 13.93 -3.88
CA GLY A 58 -9.80 12.74 -3.97
C GLY A 58 -9.18 12.36 -2.62
N ARG A 59 -8.70 13.35 -1.85
CA ARG A 59 -8.22 13.10 -0.48
C ARG A 59 -9.32 12.60 0.44
N LYS A 60 -10.52 13.16 0.34
CA LYS A 60 -11.68 12.71 1.12
C LYS A 60 -12.04 11.26 0.78
N LYS A 61 -12.00 10.89 -0.51
CA LYS A 61 -12.20 9.51 -0.94
C LYS A 61 -11.17 8.55 -0.32
N TYR A 62 -9.88 8.90 -0.31
CA TYR A 62 -8.87 8.06 0.35
C TYR A 62 -9.12 7.91 1.86
N LEU A 63 -9.58 8.97 2.54
CA LEU A 63 -9.96 8.91 3.96
C LEU A 63 -11.16 7.99 4.19
N GLU A 64 -12.16 8.04 3.31
CA GLU A 64 -13.33 7.15 3.36
C GLU A 64 -12.95 5.69 3.11
N GLU A 65 -12.09 5.43 2.11
CA GLU A 65 -11.59 4.10 1.78
C GLU A 65 -10.82 3.46 2.93
N ILE A 66 -9.85 4.17 3.52
CA ILE A 66 -9.10 3.63 4.66
C ILE A 66 -10.00 3.46 5.89
N ALA A 67 -10.92 4.40 6.15
CA ALA A 67 -11.86 4.28 7.26
C ALA A 67 -12.80 3.07 7.10
N LEU A 68 -13.23 2.76 5.87
CA LEU A 68 -14.02 1.56 5.58
C LEU A 68 -13.19 0.30 5.81
N ARG A 69 -11.96 0.26 5.29
CA ARG A 69 -11.07 -0.89 5.44
C ARG A 69 -10.73 -1.20 6.90
N MET A 70 -10.52 -0.17 7.72
CA MET A 70 -10.27 -0.33 9.15
C MET A 70 -11.42 -1.02 9.91
N LYS A 71 -12.67 -0.96 9.42
CA LYS A 71 -13.80 -1.65 10.04
C LYS A 71 -13.75 -3.17 9.89
N SER A 72 -13.03 -3.68 8.90
CA SER A 72 -12.92 -5.12 8.59
C SER A 72 -11.48 -5.65 8.66
N VAL A 73 -10.54 -4.85 9.18
CA VAL A 73 -9.10 -5.13 9.11
C VAL A 73 -8.70 -6.43 9.83
N GLU A 74 -9.39 -6.79 10.91
CA GLU A 74 -9.10 -8.03 11.66
C GLU A 74 -9.51 -9.30 10.92
N SER A 75 -10.41 -9.19 9.95
CA SER A 75 -10.89 -10.32 9.13
C SER A 75 -10.19 -10.44 7.78
N GLU A 76 -9.27 -9.52 7.47
CA GLU A 76 -8.56 -9.48 6.20
C GLU A 76 -7.47 -10.56 6.16
N ALA A 77 -7.33 -11.25 5.03
CA ALA A 77 -6.27 -12.23 4.87
C ALA A 77 -4.90 -11.53 4.73
N PRO A 78 -3.84 -12.06 5.38
CA PRO A 78 -2.49 -11.54 5.20
C PRO A 78 -1.98 -11.80 3.77
N MET A 79 -0.95 -11.03 3.36
CA MET A 79 -0.24 -11.29 2.11
C MET A 79 0.42 -12.67 2.15
N GLU A 80 0.49 -13.34 1.00
CA GLU A 80 1.14 -14.64 0.90
C GLU A 80 2.64 -14.55 1.23
N LYS A 81 3.14 -15.57 1.93
CA LYS A 81 4.52 -15.62 2.47
C LYS A 81 5.60 -15.69 1.37
N HIS A 82 5.21 -16.05 0.14
CA HIS A 82 6.11 -16.32 -0.99
C HIS A 82 5.67 -15.68 -2.32
N SER A 83 4.61 -14.87 -2.35
CA SER A 83 4.17 -14.24 -3.60
C SER A 83 4.94 -12.97 -3.90
N PHE A 84 6.20 -13.08 -4.34
CA PHE A 84 6.93 -12.02 -5.06
C PHE A 84 7.94 -12.64 -6.03
#